data_AF-Q54SE9-F1
#
_entry.id   AF-Q54SE9-F1
#
_cell.length_a   1.000
_cell.length_b   1.000
_cell.length_c   1.000
_cell.angle_alpha   90.00
_cell.angle_beta   90.00
_cell.angle_gamma   90.00
#
_symmetry.space_group_name_H-M   'P 1'
#
loop_
_entity.id
_entity.type
_entity.pdbx_description
1 polymer ?
#
loop_
_entity_poly.entity_id
_entity_poly.type
_entity_poly.pdbx_seq_one_letter_code
_entity_poly.pdbx_strand_id
1 'polypeptide(L)'
;MIDTVERFQTNHQTIPYFEDVRPLTEGSFSKDGCWMLSKSQCLTVDQQPYYNDVGLGLDWIVDLYTKTTLKMIYTNPIERSKTSEEYLWLQTVSPTIMTFGLDIATFYFSYYLANQEWSTLVLTSILSVSCVLLLLIYVALFRPYLKFLRVQHIHTLALLRLAPDDIRYMEISDKIIGED
;
A
#
# COMPACT_ATOMS: atom_id res chain seq x y z
N MET A 1 11.42 2.83 -22.82
CA MET A 1 10.16 3.26 -22.17
C MET A 1 9.07 2.22 -22.32
N ILE A 2 8.82 1.67 -23.52
CA ILE A 2 7.88 0.55 -23.75
C ILE A 2 8.15 -0.63 -22.79
N ASP A 3 9.40 -1.05 -22.68
CA ASP A 3 9.82 -2.16 -21.79
C ASP A 3 9.54 -1.89 -20.29
N THR A 4 9.64 -0.63 -19.85
CA THR A 4 9.37 -0.28 -18.44
C THR A 4 7.87 -0.34 -18.12
N VAL A 5 7.01 0.08 -19.06
CA VAL A 5 5.56 0.02 -18.90
C VAL A 5 5.10 -1.44 -18.93
N GLU A 6 5.57 -2.23 -19.89
CA GLU A 6 5.22 -3.66 -20.01
C GLU A 6 5.66 -4.45 -18.78
N ARG A 7 6.87 -4.18 -18.27
CA ARG A 7 7.34 -4.77 -17.01
C ARG A 7 6.56 -4.29 -15.80
N PHE A 8 6.21 -3.01 -15.73
CA PHE A 8 5.35 -2.49 -14.66
C PHE A 8 3.99 -3.16 -14.69
N GLN A 9 3.40 -3.34 -15.88
CA GLN A 9 2.11 -3.97 -16.08
C GLN A 9 2.14 -5.46 -15.73
N THR A 10 3.19 -6.18 -16.14
CA THR A 10 3.39 -7.59 -15.75
C THR A 10 3.51 -7.71 -14.23
N ASN A 11 4.33 -6.87 -13.59
CA ASN A 11 4.47 -6.87 -12.14
C ASN A 11 3.16 -6.48 -11.45
N HIS A 12 2.45 -5.49 -11.98
CA HIS A 12 1.16 -5.05 -11.48
C HIS A 12 0.19 -6.23 -11.52
N GLN A 13 0.03 -6.91 -12.65
CA GLN A 13 -0.83 -8.10 -12.81
C GLN A 13 -0.47 -9.30 -11.94
N THR A 14 0.77 -9.40 -11.43
CA THR A 14 1.17 -10.50 -10.51
C THR A 14 0.80 -10.29 -9.05
N ILE A 15 0.35 -9.09 -8.65
CA ILE A 15 -0.04 -8.82 -7.27
C ILE A 15 -1.36 -9.56 -6.98
N PRO A 16 -1.50 -10.27 -5.85
CA PRO A 16 -2.78 -10.84 -5.45
C PRO A 16 -3.80 -9.71 -5.20
N TYR A 17 -4.62 -9.41 -6.20
CA TYR A 17 -5.65 -8.37 -6.11
C TYR A 17 -6.93 -8.87 -5.47
N PHE A 18 -7.67 -7.91 -4.93
CA PHE A 18 -9.10 -8.04 -4.68
C PHE A 18 -9.80 -8.41 -6.00
N GLU A 19 -10.60 -9.46 -5.97
CA GLU A 19 -11.33 -9.94 -7.14
C GLU A 19 -12.15 -8.83 -7.81
N ASP A 20 -12.64 -7.85 -7.05
CA ASP A 20 -13.49 -6.77 -7.57
C ASP A 20 -12.78 -5.78 -8.51
N VAL A 21 -11.46 -5.56 -8.36
CA VAL A 21 -10.69 -4.61 -9.21
C VAL A 21 -9.92 -5.30 -10.32
N ARG A 22 -9.80 -6.64 -10.28
CA ARG A 22 -9.16 -7.42 -11.35
C ARG A 22 -9.70 -7.12 -12.76
N PRO A 23 -11.02 -6.94 -13.00
CA PRO A 23 -11.50 -6.64 -14.35
C PRO A 23 -11.02 -5.30 -14.90
N LEU A 24 -10.72 -4.34 -14.03
CA LEU A 24 -10.18 -3.04 -14.45
C LEU A 24 -8.70 -3.13 -14.80
N THR A 25 -7.92 -3.90 -14.02
CA THR A 25 -6.46 -3.99 -14.18
C THR A 25 -6.03 -5.02 -15.22
N GLU A 26 -6.74 -6.13 -15.33
CA GLU A 26 -6.47 -7.19 -16.29
C GLU A 26 -7.40 -7.12 -17.51
N GLY A 27 -8.32 -6.15 -17.56
CA GLY A 27 -9.36 -6.07 -18.58
C GLY A 27 -10.37 -7.23 -18.52
N SER A 28 -10.25 -8.12 -17.52
CA SER A 28 -10.80 -9.46 -17.57
C SER A 28 -11.53 -9.84 -16.27
N PHE A 29 -12.87 -9.84 -16.32
CA PHE A 29 -13.67 -10.85 -15.61
C PHE A 29 -14.35 -11.81 -16.58
N SER A 30 -14.74 -11.29 -17.73
CA SER A 30 -15.18 -12.11 -18.85
C SER A 30 -14.00 -12.33 -19.78
N LYS A 31 -13.99 -13.48 -20.46
CA LYS A 31 -13.20 -13.69 -21.67
C LYS A 31 -13.50 -12.66 -22.79
N ASP A 32 -14.38 -11.69 -22.53
CA ASP A 32 -14.93 -10.77 -23.52
C ASP A 32 -14.25 -9.37 -23.46
N GLY A 33 -13.27 -9.12 -22.58
CA GLY A 33 -12.48 -7.88 -22.57
C GLY A 33 -13.29 -6.63 -22.22
N CYS A 34 -14.13 -6.70 -21.18
CA CYS A 34 -15.03 -5.61 -20.84
C CYS A 34 -15.29 -5.46 -19.34
N TRP A 35 -15.18 -4.22 -18.84
CA TRP A 35 -15.53 -3.83 -17.47
C TRP A 35 -16.83 -3.02 -17.38
N MET A 36 -17.60 -2.90 -18.48
CA MET A 36 -18.88 -2.20 -18.44
C MET A 36 -19.94 -2.98 -17.68
N LEU A 37 -20.78 -2.28 -16.91
CA LEU A 37 -21.90 -2.90 -16.19
C LEU A 37 -22.88 -3.58 -17.15
N SER A 38 -23.10 -2.99 -18.33
CA SER A 38 -23.92 -3.59 -19.39
C SER A 38 -23.06 -4.16 -20.50
N LYS A 39 -23.19 -5.47 -20.77
CA LYS A 39 -22.48 -6.15 -21.87
C LYS A 39 -22.78 -5.56 -23.25
N SER A 40 -23.92 -4.88 -23.41
CA SER A 40 -24.29 -4.23 -24.68
C SER A 40 -23.47 -2.98 -25.01
N GLN A 41 -22.79 -2.39 -24.03
CA GLN A 41 -21.95 -1.21 -24.23
C GLN A 41 -20.48 -1.59 -24.50
N CYS A 42 -20.12 -2.85 -24.29
CA CYS A 42 -18.80 -3.38 -24.57
C CYS A 42 -18.49 -3.34 -26.07
N LEU A 43 -17.20 -3.19 -26.39
CA LEU A 43 -16.77 -3.37 -27.76
C LEU A 43 -16.99 -4.81 -28.21
N THR A 44 -17.48 -5.00 -29.43
CA THR A 44 -17.58 -6.34 -30.04
C THR A 44 -16.28 -6.68 -30.78
N VAL A 45 -16.10 -7.98 -31.06
CA VAL A 45 -14.97 -8.48 -31.87
C VAL A 45 -14.94 -7.82 -33.27
N ASP A 46 -16.07 -7.31 -33.76
CA ASP A 46 -16.16 -6.63 -35.04
C ASP A 46 -15.54 -5.22 -35.02
N GLN A 47 -15.31 -4.64 -33.82
CA GLN A 47 -14.72 -3.32 -33.62
C GLN A 47 -13.20 -3.37 -33.42
N GLN A 48 -12.55 -4.38 -33.99
CA GLN A 48 -11.09 -4.44 -34.12
C GLN A 48 -10.55 -3.20 -34.87
N PRO A 49 -9.37 -2.66 -34.49
CA PRO A 49 -8.42 -3.21 -33.51
C PRO A 49 -8.71 -2.83 -32.05
N TYR A 50 -9.65 -1.91 -31.81
CA TYR A 50 -9.89 -1.29 -30.49
C TYR A 50 -10.25 -2.30 -29.40
N TYR A 51 -10.94 -3.37 -29.79
CA TYR A 51 -11.27 -4.48 -28.90
C TYR A 51 -10.03 -5.07 -28.19
N ASN A 52 -8.92 -5.25 -28.90
CA ASN A 52 -7.71 -5.83 -28.32
C ASN A 52 -7.04 -4.88 -27.33
N ASP A 53 -7.05 -3.58 -27.61
CA ASP A 53 -6.48 -2.57 -26.72
C ASP A 53 -7.24 -2.51 -25.40
N VAL A 54 -8.57 -2.62 -25.44
CA VAL A 54 -9.40 -2.58 -24.24
C VAL A 54 -9.22 -3.83 -23.39
N GLY A 55 -9.02 -4.99 -24.02
CA GLY A 55 -8.81 -6.26 -23.34
C GLY A 55 -7.53 -6.34 -22.48
N LEU A 56 -6.59 -5.39 -22.64
CA LEU A 56 -5.35 -5.35 -21.87
C LEU A 56 -5.48 -4.67 -20.50
N GLY A 57 -6.59 -3.97 -20.25
CA GLY A 57 -6.86 -3.27 -19.00
C GLY A 57 -6.96 -1.75 -19.14
N LEU A 58 -7.50 -1.11 -18.09
CA LEU A 58 -7.68 0.34 -18.02
C LEU A 58 -6.35 1.08 -18.00
N ASP A 59 -5.32 0.51 -17.36
CA ASP A 59 -3.97 1.06 -17.32
C ASP A 59 -3.37 1.17 -18.73
N TRP A 60 -3.54 0.14 -19.56
CA TRP A 60 -3.15 0.16 -20.97
C TRP A 60 -3.89 1.27 -21.75
N ILE A 61 -5.22 1.37 -21.58
CA ILE A 61 -6.00 2.41 -22.26
C ILE A 61 -5.52 3.81 -21.87
N VAL A 62 -5.25 4.06 -20.59
CA VAL A 62 -4.80 5.38 -20.11
C VAL A 62 -3.42 5.73 -20.69
N ASP A 63 -2.50 4.77 -20.75
CA ASP A 63 -1.19 4.96 -21.36
C ASP A 63 -1.30 5.18 -22.88
N LEU A 64 -2.09 4.36 -23.57
CA LEU A 64 -2.32 4.49 -25.01
C LEU A 64 -3.04 5.80 -25.35
N TYR A 65 -3.99 6.23 -24.53
CA TYR A 65 -4.66 7.53 -24.67
C TYR A 65 -3.66 8.68 -24.55
N THR A 66 -2.79 8.62 -23.54
CA THR A 66 -1.77 9.64 -23.32
C THR A 66 -0.78 9.69 -24.48
N LYS A 67 -0.27 8.54 -24.93
CA LYS A 67 0.62 8.43 -26.08
C LYS A 67 -0.01 8.94 -27.37
N THR A 68 -1.26 8.56 -27.63
CA THR A 68 -1.99 8.97 -28.84
C THR A 68 -2.29 10.47 -28.82
N THR A 69 -2.72 11.00 -27.68
CA THR A 69 -2.96 12.44 -27.51
C THR A 69 -1.66 13.24 -27.68
N LEU A 70 -0.56 12.81 -27.07
CA LEU A 70 0.75 13.45 -27.26
C LEU A 70 1.20 13.39 -28.72
N LYS A 71 1.08 12.22 -29.38
CA LYS A 71 1.40 12.07 -30.81
C LYS A 71 0.63 13.10 -31.64
N MET A 72 -0.69 13.19 -31.46
CA MET A 72 -1.51 14.17 -32.19
C MET A 72 -1.13 15.62 -31.89
N ILE A 73 -0.78 15.96 -30.64
CA ILE A 73 -0.35 17.31 -30.27
C ILE A 73 0.95 17.70 -30.99
N TYR A 74 1.85 16.75 -31.24
CA TYR A 74 3.10 16.99 -31.97
C TYR A 74 3.01 16.77 -33.48
N THR A 75 1.94 16.15 -33.99
CA THR A 75 1.67 16.06 -35.44
C THR A 75 1.34 17.43 -36.02
N ASN A 76 1.85 17.73 -37.21
CA ASN A 76 1.56 18.97 -37.93
C ASN A 76 0.05 19.16 -38.11
N PRO A 77 -0.51 20.37 -37.91
CA PRO A 77 -1.95 20.61 -38.04
C PRO A 77 -2.55 20.20 -39.39
N ILE A 78 -1.75 20.26 -40.47
CA ILE A 78 -2.16 19.87 -41.84
C ILE A 78 -2.35 18.34 -41.95
N GLU A 79 -1.60 17.57 -41.17
CA GLU A 79 -1.65 16.11 -41.13
C GLU A 79 -2.69 15.58 -40.13
N ARG A 80 -3.22 16.42 -39.23
CA ARG A 80 -4.30 16.06 -38.29
C ARG A 80 -5.63 15.92 -39.01
N SER A 81 -5.79 14.83 -39.74
CA SER A 81 -7.09 14.49 -40.30
C SER A 81 -8.01 13.95 -39.22
N LYS A 82 -9.27 14.38 -39.23
CA LYS A 82 -10.36 13.74 -38.46
C LYS A 82 -10.65 12.30 -38.91
N THR A 83 -10.06 11.88 -40.02
CA THR A 83 -10.15 10.50 -40.54
C THR A 83 -8.91 9.66 -40.20
N SER A 84 -7.96 10.19 -39.42
CA SER A 84 -6.82 9.40 -38.96
C SER A 84 -7.30 8.32 -37.98
N GLU A 85 -6.65 7.16 -38.02
CA GLU A 85 -6.95 6.03 -37.14
C GLU A 85 -6.84 6.43 -35.67
N GLU A 86 -5.84 7.24 -35.32
CA GLU A 86 -5.64 7.77 -33.98
C GLU A 86 -6.79 8.65 -33.49
N TYR A 87 -7.32 9.50 -34.38
CA TYR A 87 -8.44 10.36 -34.04
C TYR A 87 -9.73 9.55 -33.86
N LEU A 88 -9.96 8.55 -34.72
CA LEU A 88 -11.10 7.64 -34.59
C LEU A 88 -11.02 6.81 -33.31
N TRP A 89 -9.84 6.27 -32.99
CA TRP A 89 -9.59 5.55 -31.73
C TRP A 89 -9.95 6.43 -30.53
N LEU A 90 -9.46 7.68 -30.50
CA LEU A 90 -9.74 8.61 -29.40
C LEU A 90 -11.23 8.94 -29.28
N GLN A 91 -11.95 9.06 -30.39
CA GLN A 91 -13.39 9.30 -30.36
C GLN A 91 -14.20 8.08 -29.92
N THR A 92 -13.74 6.86 -30.21
CA THR A 92 -14.45 5.63 -29.86
C THR A 92 -14.15 5.18 -28.42
N VAL A 93 -12.88 5.20 -28.00
CA VAL A 93 -12.45 4.61 -26.72
C VAL A 93 -12.55 5.63 -25.57
N SER A 94 -12.16 6.89 -25.79
CA SER A 94 -12.03 7.87 -24.71
C SER A 94 -13.36 8.23 -24.02
N PRO A 95 -14.42 8.67 -24.72
CA PRO A 95 -15.59 9.23 -24.04
C PRO A 95 -16.46 8.17 -23.35
N THR A 96 -16.37 6.90 -23.75
CA THR A 96 -17.25 5.84 -23.26
C THR A 96 -16.51 4.81 -22.42
N ILE A 97 -15.38 4.29 -22.90
CA ILE A 97 -14.69 3.17 -22.23
C ILE A 97 -13.76 3.69 -21.13
N MET A 98 -12.95 4.70 -21.47
CA MET A 98 -11.99 5.28 -20.53
C MET A 98 -12.69 6.03 -19.40
N THR A 99 -13.68 6.88 -19.69
CA THR A 99 -14.45 7.60 -18.66
C THR A 99 -15.14 6.64 -17.69
N PHE A 100 -15.78 5.60 -18.21
CA PHE A 100 -16.46 4.60 -17.39
C PHE A 100 -15.47 3.78 -16.56
N GLY A 101 -14.35 3.36 -17.15
CA GLY A 101 -13.29 2.68 -16.42
C GLY A 101 -12.70 3.54 -15.30
N LEU A 102 -12.46 4.83 -15.57
CA LEU A 102 -11.97 5.78 -14.58
C LEU A 102 -12.98 6.04 -13.46
N ASP A 103 -14.28 6.08 -13.78
CA ASP A 103 -15.35 6.26 -12.79
C ASP A 103 -15.42 5.05 -11.85
N ILE A 104 -15.39 3.82 -12.39
CA ILE A 104 -15.34 2.61 -11.57
C ILE A 104 -14.05 2.57 -10.75
N ALA A 105 -12.89 2.88 -11.35
CA ALA A 105 -11.63 2.93 -10.62
C ALA A 105 -11.69 3.94 -9.46
N THR A 106 -12.28 5.11 -9.69
CA THR A 106 -12.50 6.14 -8.67
C THR A 106 -13.44 5.65 -7.57
N PHE A 107 -14.52 4.98 -7.93
CA PHE A 107 -15.44 4.36 -6.99
C PHE A 107 -14.72 3.35 -6.09
N TYR A 108 -14.00 2.38 -6.65
CA TYR A 108 -13.26 1.41 -5.85
C TYR A 108 -12.18 2.07 -4.99
N PHE A 109 -11.43 3.03 -5.54
CA PHE A 109 -10.41 3.74 -4.79
C PHE A 109 -11.02 4.48 -3.58
N SER A 110 -12.15 5.17 -3.78
CA SER A 110 -12.87 5.84 -2.69
C SER A 110 -13.41 4.86 -1.65
N TYR A 111 -13.93 3.70 -2.09
CA TYR A 111 -14.41 2.64 -1.22
C TYR A 111 -13.29 2.05 -0.36
N TYR A 112 -12.14 1.72 -0.97
CA TYR A 112 -10.99 1.19 -0.26
C TYR A 112 -10.34 2.21 0.66
N LEU A 113 -10.26 3.48 0.25
CA LEU A 113 -9.79 4.57 1.12
C LEU A 113 -10.69 4.69 2.36
N ALA A 114 -12.01 4.69 2.20
CA ALA A 114 -12.93 4.76 3.34
C ALA A 114 -12.74 3.58 4.31
N ASN A 115 -12.59 2.36 3.77
CA ASN A 115 -12.32 1.16 4.57
C ASN A 115 -10.95 1.23 5.26
N GLN A 116 -9.93 1.76 4.59
CA GLN A 116 -8.59 1.93 5.12
C GLN A 116 -8.55 2.98 6.23
N GLU A 117 -9.22 4.11 6.05
CA GLU A 117 -9.36 5.16 7.07
C GLU A 117 -10.04 4.61 8.32
N TRP A 118 -11.15 3.88 8.16
CA TRP A 118 -11.86 3.25 9.26
C TRP A 118 -10.97 2.24 10.00
N SER A 119 -10.30 1.36 9.26
CA SER A 119 -9.39 0.36 9.84
C SER A 119 -8.22 1.00 10.58
N THR A 120 -7.65 2.07 10.02
CA THR A 120 -6.56 2.83 10.62
C THR A 120 -7.00 3.52 11.90
N LEU A 121 -8.19 4.11 11.93
CA LEU A 121 -8.77 4.71 13.13
C LEU A 121 -8.95 3.66 14.24
N VAL A 122 -9.53 2.51 13.91
CA VAL A 122 -9.72 1.42 14.89
C VAL A 122 -8.38 0.94 15.45
N LEU A 123 -7.41 0.62 14.58
CA LEU A 123 -6.09 0.13 15.01
C LEU A 123 -5.34 1.17 15.85
N THR A 124 -5.32 2.43 15.42
CA THR A 124 -4.65 3.51 16.17
C THR A 124 -5.33 3.77 17.51
N SER A 125 -6.66 3.64 17.61
CA SER A 125 -7.39 3.76 18.88
C SER A 125 -7.02 2.64 19.87
N ILE A 126 -6.97 1.38 19.41
CA ILE A 126 -6.58 0.23 20.23
C ILE A 126 -5.11 0.36 20.67
N LEU A 127 -4.23 0.75 19.75
CA LEU A 127 -2.81 0.98 20.05
C LEU A 127 -2.64 2.11 21.08
N SER A 128 -3.39 3.21 20.94
CA SER A 128 -3.37 4.33 21.89
C SER A 128 -3.81 3.90 23.29
N VAL A 129 -4.95 3.19 23.40
CA VAL A 129 -5.46 2.69 24.67
C VAL A 129 -4.49 1.71 25.32
N SER A 130 -3.93 0.76 24.55
CA SER A 130 -2.96 -0.21 25.06
C SER A 130 -1.67 0.46 25.54
N CYS A 131 -1.18 1.48 24.84
CA CYS A 131 -0.02 2.28 25.27
C CYS A 131 -0.29 3.00 26.61
N VAL A 132 -1.47 3.63 26.76
CA VAL A 132 -1.86 4.29 28.02
C VAL A 132 -1.95 3.28 29.17
N LEU A 133 -2.52 2.09 28.94
CA LEU A 133 -2.59 1.04 29.96
C LEU A 133 -1.20 0.55 30.39
N LEU A 134 -0.28 0.35 29.44
CA LEU A 134 1.10 -0.02 29.76
C LEU A 134 1.81 1.06 30.58
N LEU A 135 1.58 2.34 30.25
CA LEU A 135 2.11 3.46 31.03
C LEU A 135 1.53 3.49 32.45
N LEU A 136 0.24 3.22 32.63
CA LEU A 136 -0.38 3.14 33.96
C LEU A 136 0.19 1.99 34.78
N ILE A 137 0.34 0.81 34.19
CA ILE A 137 0.97 -0.35 34.85
C ILE A 137 2.41 -0.03 35.24
N TYR A 138 3.17 0.59 34.35
CA TYR A 138 4.53 1.05 34.64
C TYR A 138 4.57 2.04 35.82
N VAL A 139 3.69 3.04 35.82
CA VAL A 139 3.63 4.04 36.90
C VAL A 139 3.14 3.44 38.21
N ALA A 140 2.18 2.52 38.19
CA ALA A 140 1.56 1.94 39.37
C ALA A 140 2.39 0.82 40.01
N LEU A 141 2.99 -0.07 39.21
CA LEU A 141 3.73 -1.23 39.72
C LEU A 141 5.24 -0.98 39.75
N PHE A 142 5.83 -0.49 38.67
CA PHE A 142 7.28 -0.36 38.58
C PHE A 142 7.82 0.80 39.42
N ARG A 143 7.11 1.94 39.51
CA ARG A 143 7.60 3.05 40.37
C ARG A 143 7.74 2.69 41.86
N PRO A 144 6.73 2.12 42.55
CA PRO A 144 6.91 1.76 43.96
C PRO A 144 7.96 0.67 44.13
N TYR A 145 8.01 -0.30 43.22
CA TYR A 145 9.01 -1.36 43.25
C TYR A 145 10.45 -0.82 43.12
N LEU A 146 10.70 0.07 42.14
CA LEU A 146 12.00 0.72 41.98
C LEU A 146 12.38 1.61 43.18
N LYS A 147 11.40 2.27 43.80
CA LYS A 147 11.64 3.03 45.05
C LYS A 147 12.04 2.11 46.20
N PHE A 148 11.35 0.97 46.35
CA PHE A 148 11.67 -0.02 47.37
C PHE A 148 13.07 -0.60 47.18
N LEU A 149 13.42 -1.03 45.96
CA LEU A 149 14.76 -1.50 45.63
C LEU A 149 15.84 -0.45 45.87
N ARG A 150 15.57 0.82 45.55
CA ARG A 150 16.52 1.92 45.82
C ARG A 150 16.77 2.08 47.32
N VAL A 151 15.72 2.01 48.14
CA VAL A 151 15.85 2.10 49.60
C VAL A 151 16.65 0.91 50.13
N GLN A 152 16.35 -0.31 49.68
CA GLN A 152 17.12 -1.51 50.05
C GLN A 152 18.59 -1.37 49.65
N HIS A 153 18.88 -0.95 48.42
CA HIS A 153 20.23 -0.74 47.94
C HIS A 153 21.00 0.29 48.78
N ILE A 154 20.36 1.40 49.18
CA ILE A 154 20.97 2.40 50.06
C ILE A 154 21.27 1.81 51.44
N HIS A 155 20.34 1.05 52.03
CA HIS A 155 20.56 0.38 53.32
C HIS A 155 21.68 -0.66 53.24
N THR A 156 21.72 -1.47 52.19
CA THR A 156 22.79 -2.44 51.97
C THR A 156 24.13 -1.74 51.80
N LEU A 157 24.20 -0.65 51.04
CA LEU A 157 25.44 0.12 50.86
C LEU A 157 25.88 0.78 52.17
N ALA A 158 24.95 1.28 52.98
CA ALA A 158 25.25 1.81 54.31
C ALA A 158 25.78 0.73 55.25
N LEU A 159 25.21 -0.48 55.23
CA LEU A 159 25.71 -1.63 56.00
C LEU A 159 27.09 -2.08 55.53
N LEU A 160 27.34 -2.11 54.20
CA LEU A 160 28.65 -2.43 53.64
C LEU A 160 29.74 -1.41 54.02
N ARG A 161 29.38 -0.14 54.23
CA ARG A 161 30.30 0.89 54.74
C ARG A 161 30.64 0.72 56.23
N LEU A 162 29.77 0.07 56.99
CA LEU A 162 30.00 -0.26 58.40
C LEU A 162 30.68 -1.62 58.60
N ALA A 163 30.70 -2.46 57.56
CA ALA A 163 31.39 -3.73 57.61
C ALA A 163 32.90 -3.50 57.84
N PRO A 164 33.55 -4.33 58.68
CA PRO A 164 34.99 -4.24 58.92
C PRO A 164 35.76 -4.35 57.61
N ASP A 165 36.89 -3.63 57.53
CA ASP A 165 37.67 -3.49 56.30
C ASP A 165 38.08 -4.85 55.69
N ASP A 166 38.26 -5.90 56.51
CA ASP A 166 38.53 -7.28 56.06
C ASP A 166 37.48 -7.81 55.06
N ILE A 167 36.22 -7.39 55.17
CA ILE A 167 35.16 -7.76 54.20
C ILE A 167 35.13 -6.79 53.02
N ARG A 168 35.41 -5.50 53.22
CA ARG A 168 35.40 -4.50 52.13
C ARG A 168 36.47 -4.77 51.08
N TYR A 169 37.63 -5.29 51.50
CA TYR A 169 38.72 -5.68 50.61
C TYR A 169 38.73 -7.18 50.29
N MET A 170 37.66 -7.91 50.63
CA MET A 170 37.46 -9.22 50.05
C MET A 170 37.11 -9.00 48.57
N GLU A 171 38.14 -8.76 47.77
CA GLU A 171 38.10 -8.91 46.33
C GLU A 171 37.45 -10.27 46.10
N ILE A 172 36.21 -10.24 45.65
CA ILE A 172 35.53 -11.42 45.16
C ILE A 172 36.40 -11.85 43.99
N SER A 173 37.25 -12.85 44.22
CA SER A 173 38.04 -13.46 43.18
C SER A 173 37.03 -13.90 42.12
N ASP A 174 37.01 -13.21 40.98
CA ASP A 174 36.15 -13.51 39.82
C ASP A 174 36.30 -14.95 39.29
N LYS A 175 37.15 -15.76 39.92
CA LYS A 175 37.45 -17.13 39.54
C LYS A 175 36.28 -18.10 39.71
N ILE A 176 35.27 -17.82 40.53
CA ILE A 176 34.15 -18.76 40.73
C ILE A 176 33.02 -18.56 39.70
N ILE A 177 33.00 -17.47 38.93
CA ILE A 177 31.96 -17.25 37.90
C ILE A 177 32.30 -17.95 36.57
N GLY A 178 33.46 -18.61 36.47
CA GLY A 178 33.95 -19.25 35.24
C GLY A 178 33.79 -20.78 35.12
N GLU A 179 33.32 -21.49 36.15
CA GLU A 179 33.12 -22.95 36.10
C GLU A 179 31.68 -23.29 36.52
N ASP A 180 30.75 -23.24 35.55
CA ASP A 180 29.73 -24.27 35.25
C ASP A 180 28.78 -23.80 34.12
#